data_AF-A0A8T2QCS0-F1
#
_entry.id   AF-A0A8T2QCS0-F1
#
_cell.length_a   1.000
_cell.length_b   1.000
_cell.length_c   1.000
_cell.angle_alpha   90.00
_cell.angle_beta   90.00
_cell.angle_gamma   90.00
#
_symmetry.space_group_name_H-M   'P 1'
#
loop_
_entity.id
_entity.type
_entity.pdbx_description
1 polymer ?
#
loop_
_entity_poly.entity_id
_entity_poly.type
_entity_poly.pdbx_seq_one_letter_code
_entity_poly.pdbx_strand_id
1 'polypeptide(L)'
;MNALCQRGNRSHQEDGGREGAVDCAVCLCEFERGQELRITPNCCHVFHRDCIHRWLDQEQRTCPLCRTSIVRIQTSANVQDDTVSPSL
;
A
#
# COMPACT_ATOMS: atom_id res chain seq x y z
N MET A 1 15.23 -0.26 16.24
CA MET A 1 14.87 -0.01 14.84
C MET A 1 13.64 -0.84 14.46
N ASN A 2 12.46 -0.46 14.96
CA ASN A 2 11.15 -0.90 14.45
C ASN A 2 10.14 0.02 15.13
N ALA A 3 9.56 0.94 14.36
CA ALA A 3 8.60 1.92 14.82
C ALA A 3 7.28 1.21 15.17
N LEU A 4 7.22 0.62 16.36
CA LEU A 4 5.96 0.19 16.96
C LEU A 4 5.24 1.45 17.42
N CYS A 5 4.29 1.93 16.61
CA CYS A 5 3.28 2.95 16.93
C CYS A 5 2.43 2.45 18.12
N GLN A 6 3.01 2.44 19.34
CA GLN A 6 2.34 2.11 20.59
C GLN A 6 1.38 3.27 20.89
N ARG A 7 0.12 3.15 20.43
CA ARG A 7 -0.94 4.12 20.64
C ARG A 7 -0.97 4.54 22.12
N GLY A 8 -0.42 5.73 22.40
CA GLY A 8 -0.52 6.35 23.71
C GLY A 8 -1.94 6.81 23.92
N ASN A 9 -2.60 6.26 24.93
CA ASN A 9 -3.94 6.64 25.37
C ASN A 9 -4.04 8.16 25.55
N ARG A 10 -4.68 8.87 24.62
CA ARG A 10 -5.08 10.28 24.78
C ARG A 10 -6.60 10.34 24.88
N SER A 11 -7.09 10.50 26.10
CA SER A 11 -8.50 10.72 26.43
C SER A 11 -8.84 12.21 26.23
N HIS A 12 -10.03 12.49 25.66
CA HIS A 12 -10.73 13.80 25.51
C HIS A 12 -10.17 14.80 24.46
N GLN A 13 -10.92 15.53 23.62
CA GLN A 13 -12.33 15.59 23.15
C GLN A 13 -12.36 16.68 22.02
N GLU A 14 -13.02 16.39 20.88
CA GLU A 14 -13.82 17.24 19.94
C GLU A 14 -13.27 18.35 19.02
N ASP A 15 -13.78 18.22 17.79
CA ASP A 15 -14.37 19.21 16.87
C ASP A 15 -13.49 20.11 15.98
N GLY A 16 -13.80 20.04 14.68
CA GLY A 16 -13.50 21.11 13.72
C GLY A 16 -12.58 20.72 12.57
N GLY A 17 -13.15 20.33 11.42
CA GLY A 17 -12.47 20.39 10.12
C GLY A 17 -12.15 19.03 9.50
N ARG A 18 -12.98 18.63 8.54
CA ARG A 18 -12.67 17.55 7.60
C ARG A 18 -11.57 18.04 6.66
N GLU A 19 -10.32 17.97 7.09
CA GLU A 19 -9.16 18.26 6.26
C GLU A 19 -8.27 17.02 6.34
N GLY A 20 -8.14 16.35 5.20
CA GLY A 20 -7.62 14.99 5.08
C GLY A 20 -6.20 14.85 5.60
N ALA A 21 -6.08 14.53 6.90
CA ALA A 21 -4.92 13.85 7.43
C ALA A 21 -4.82 12.53 6.64
N VAL A 22 -3.79 12.44 5.81
CA VAL A 22 -3.48 11.22 5.07
C VAL A 22 -2.89 10.25 6.09
N ASP A 23 -3.75 9.41 6.66
CA ASP A 23 -3.37 8.38 7.60
C ASP A 23 -3.40 7.00 6.94
N CYS A 24 -2.57 6.08 7.41
CA CYS A 24 -2.64 4.71 6.93
C CYS A 24 -3.87 4.01 7.50
N ALA A 25 -4.86 3.66 6.66
CA ALA A 25 -6.07 2.98 7.16
C ALA A 25 -5.85 1.56 7.73
N VAL A 26 -4.65 1.01 7.61
CA VAL A 26 -4.30 -0.32 8.18
C VAL A 26 -3.86 -0.19 9.64
N CYS A 27 -2.95 0.75 9.94
CA CYS A 27 -2.44 0.96 11.30
C CYS A 27 -3.06 2.19 12.01
N LEU A 28 -3.80 3.01 11.27
CA LEU A 28 -4.40 4.28 11.71
C LEU A 28 -3.37 5.26 12.30
N CYS A 29 -2.15 5.26 11.76
CA CYS A 29 -1.08 6.20 12.14
C CYS A 29 -0.77 7.16 10.97
N GLU A 30 -0.38 8.38 11.33
CA GLU A 30 0.04 9.45 10.41
C GLU A 30 1.29 9.03 9.61
N PHE A 31 1.39 9.51 8.37
CA PHE A 31 2.57 9.27 7.53
C PHE A 31 3.74 10.18 7.95
N GLU A 32 4.88 9.57 8.29
CA GLU A 32 6.10 10.30 8.69
C GLU A 32 7.12 10.40 7.53
N ARG A 33 7.88 11.49 7.52
CA ARG A 33 8.90 11.76 6.50
C ARG A 33 10.04 10.74 6.62
N GLY A 34 10.17 9.86 5.63
CA GLY A 34 11.15 8.77 5.63
C GLY A 34 10.52 7.38 5.68
N GLN A 35 9.20 7.29 5.83
CA GLN A 35 8.50 6.01 5.70
C GLN A 35 8.27 5.66 4.24
N GLU A 36 8.47 4.38 3.91
CA GLU A 36 8.13 3.86 2.59
C GLU A 36 6.61 3.75 2.47
N LEU A 37 6.02 4.58 1.61
CA LEU A 37 4.59 4.53 1.29
C LEU A 37 4.38 3.86 -0.06
N ARG A 38 3.23 3.21 -0.20
CA ARG A 38 2.83 2.56 -1.44
C ARG A 38 1.42 2.97 -1.81
N ILE A 39 1.26 3.35 -3.07
CA ILE A 39 0.00 3.80 -3.65
C ILE A 39 -0.59 2.65 -4.47
N THR A 40 -1.88 2.37 -4.27
CA THR A 40 -2.59 1.39 -5.08
C THR A 40 -2.94 1.99 -6.45
N PRO A 41 -2.59 1.35 -7.58
CA PRO A 41 -2.83 1.93 -8.91
C PRO A 41 -4.32 2.00 -9.28
N ASN A 42 -5.18 1.17 -8.71
CA ASN A 42 -6.60 1.08 -9.09
C ASN A 42 -7.51 2.11 -8.41
N CYS A 43 -7.12 2.63 -7.25
CA CYS A 43 -7.96 3.53 -6.45
C CYS A 43 -7.17 4.67 -5.79
N CYS A 44 -5.88 4.80 -6.08
CA CYS A 44 -4.99 5.87 -5.62
C CYS A 44 -4.92 6.05 -4.09
N HIS A 45 -5.25 5.02 -3.31
CA HIS A 45 -5.09 5.05 -1.86
C HIS A 45 -3.64 4.79 -1.44
N VAL A 46 -3.19 5.52 -0.44
CA VAL A 46 -1.82 5.50 0.08
C VAL A 46 -1.77 4.70 1.39
N PHE A 47 -0.77 3.84 1.52
CA PHE A 47 -0.54 3.02 2.71
C PHE A 47 0.94 2.94 3.03
N HIS A 48 1.31 2.57 4.25
CA HIS A 48 2.67 2.12 4.51
C HIS A 48 2.97 0.87 3.69
N ARG A 49 4.17 0.82 3.11
CA ARG A 49 4.69 -0.33 2.35
C ARG A 49 4.60 -1.61 3.17
N ASP A 50 4.99 -1.58 4.44
CA ASP A 50 4.90 -2.74 5.34
C ASP A 50 3.45 -3.18 5.56
N CYS A 51 2.55 -2.23 5.84
CA CYS A 51 1.13 -2.51 6.06
C CYS A 51 0.47 -3.16 4.85
N ILE A 52 0.69 -2.60 3.64
CA ILE A 52 0.10 -3.17 2.42
C ILE A 52 0.78 -4.48 2.03
N HIS A 53 2.06 -4.66 2.31
CA HIS A 53 2.75 -5.93 2.07
C HIS A 53 2.15 -7.02 2.94
N ARG A 54 2.03 -6.80 4.26
CA ARG A 54 1.39 -7.77 5.17
C ARG A 54 -0.05 -8.10 4.77
N TRP A 55 -0.80 -7.11 4.31
CA TRP A 55 -2.15 -7.31 3.79
C TRP A 55 -2.15 -8.24 2.57
N LEU A 56 -1.23 -8.02 1.62
CA LEU A 56 -1.07 -8.88 0.45
C LEU A 56 -0.55 -10.29 0.80
N ASP A 57 0.33 -10.42 1.81
CA ASP A 57 0.81 -11.69 2.35
C ASP A 57 -0.33 -12.52 2.96
N GLN A 58 -1.38 -11.87 3.47
CA GLN A 58 -2.60 -12.53 3.97
C GLN A 58 -3.58 -12.95 2.86
N GLU A 59 -3.12 -13.05 1.61
CA GLU A 59 -3.93 -13.37 0.42
C GLU A 59 -5.03 -12.33 0.10
N GLN A 60 -4.95 -11.13 0.70
CA GLN A 60 -5.92 -10.06 0.46
C GLN A 60 -5.45 -9.14 -0.67
N ARG A 61 -5.82 -9.46 -1.91
CA ARG A 61 -5.50 -8.65 -3.11
C ARG A 61 -6.53 -7.54 -3.37
N THR A 62 -7.04 -6.91 -2.33
CA THR A 62 -8.07 -5.86 -2.39
C THR A 62 -7.68 -4.66 -1.53
N CYS A 63 -8.18 -3.47 -1.87
CA CYS A 63 -7.90 -2.26 -1.12
C CYS A 63 -8.65 -2.27 0.22
N PRO A 64 -8.00 -2.00 1.36
CA PRO A 64 -8.66 -1.99 2.66
C PRO A 64 -9.63 -0.80 2.87
N LEU A 65 -9.53 0.29 2.10
CA LEU A 65 -10.51 1.39 2.17
C LEU A 65 -11.74 1.13 1.31
N CYS A 66 -11.53 0.81 0.03
CA CYS A 66 -12.61 0.80 -0.97
C CYS A 66 -12.93 -0.59 -1.53
N ARG A 67 -12.23 -1.64 -1.06
CA ARG A 67 -12.37 -3.04 -1.48
C ARG A 67 -12.10 -3.28 -2.98
N THR A 68 -11.54 -2.31 -3.69
CA THR A 68 -11.13 -2.46 -5.09
C THR A 68 -9.97 -3.43 -5.21
N SER A 69 -10.05 -4.39 -6.14
CA SER A 69 -8.98 -5.36 -6.39
C SER A 69 -7.67 -4.69 -6.80
N ILE A 70 -6.61 -4.98 -6.07
CA ILE A 70 -5.23 -4.57 -6.38
C ILE A 70 -4.68 -5.64 -7.34
N VAL A 71 -5.21 -5.65 -8.55
CA VAL A 71 -4.72 -6.54 -9.60
C VAL A 71 -3.39 -5.96 -10.05
N ARG A 72 -2.30 -6.73 -9.92
CA ARG A 72 -1.06 -6.36 -10.59
C ARG A 72 -1.38 -6.35 -12.08
N ILE A 73 -1.42 -5.17 -12.69
CA ILE A 73 -1.20 -5.05 -14.13
C ILE A 73 0.21 -5.59 -14.33
N GLN A 74 0.30 -6.89 -14.60
CA GLN A 74 1.47 -7.45 -15.22
C GLN A 74 1.46 -6.79 -16.59
N THR A 75 2.19 -5.68 -16.71
CA THR A 75 2.55 -5.19 -18.02
C THR A 75 3.37 -6.31 -18.61
N SER A 76 2.72 -7.14 -19.43
CA SER A 76 3.37 -8.08 -20.30
C SER A 76 4.22 -7.28 -21.27
N ALA A 77 5.37 -6.80 -20.82
CA ALA A 77 6.54 -6.75 -21.67
C ALA A 77 6.97 -8.21 -21.84
N ASN A 78 6.20 -8.94 -22.63
CA ASN A 78 6.61 -10.18 -23.22
C ASN A 78 7.76 -9.85 -24.19
N VAL A 79 9.00 -9.80 -23.68
CA VAL A 79 10.18 -10.11 -24.49
C VAL A 79 10.35 -11.63 -24.38
N GLN A 80 9.66 -12.34 -25.27
CA GLN A 80 9.98 -13.70 -25.69
C GLN A 80 9.81 -13.73 -27.19
N ASP A 81 10.92 -13.62 -27.91
CA ASP A 81 11.17 -14.51 -29.02
C ASP A 81 12.68 -14.73 -29.10
N ASP A 82 13.06 -15.89 -28.60
CA ASP A 82 14.35 -16.54 -28.71
C ASP A 82 14.75 -16.67 -30.20
N THR A 83 15.38 -15.65 -30.77
CA THR A 83 16.11 -15.81 -32.04
C THR A 83 17.49 -16.43 -31.77
N VAL A 84 17.52 -17.63 -31.18
CA VAL A 84 18.68 -18.54 -31.31
C VAL A 84 18.31 -19.60 -32.36
N SER A 85 18.43 -19.24 -33.62
CA SER A 85 18.49 -20.23 -34.69
C SER A 85 19.93 -20.74 -34.79
N PRO A 86 20.25 -21.97 -34.36
CA PRO A 86 21.47 -22.63 -34.82
C PRO A 86 21.26 -23.04 -36.28
N SER A 87 21.82 -22.25 -37.20
CA SER A 87 22.01 -22.70 -38.59
C SER A 87 23.23 -23.63 -38.62
N LEU A 88 22.99 -24.85 -39.08
CA LEU A 88 23.95 -25.92 -39.42
C LEU A 88 25.13 -25.43 -40.25
#